data_AF-A0A914XG34-F1
#
_entry.id   AF-A0A914XG34-F1
#
_cell.length_a   1.000
_cell.length_b   1.000
_cell.length_c   1.000
_cell.angle_alpha   90.00
_cell.angle_beta   90.00
_cell.angle_gamma   90.00
#
_symmetry.space_group_name_H-M   'P 1'
#
loop_
_entity.id
_entity.type
_entity.pdbx_description
1 polymer ?
#
loop_
_entity_poly.entity_id
_entity_poly.type
_entity_poly.pdbx_seq_one_letter_code
_entity_poly.pdbx_strand_id
1 'polypeptide(L)'
;MNQDSCYPLAFGIPAILMIVATLIFLAGSFWYKKPPPKENIFAEVFRVMKQAIANKRFFDQKRDHWLDHYMDSHSCEHDEKCQALIRAGKRNSCHKREFVDDIKGLLRVAIMFLPVPMFWALYDQQGSRWLIQAVAMDCKLWGNALLLPDQMQTLNAVLILAFIPIFQVVVYPLVGKCVKLTALRKMVAGGLLACVAFVISAAVQLQVNTTLPDVPAKGQAFLSFANTFQNCNLTIAQSDSSFTPIHLAANSSLEDDKVKQIQQVLRLSSGKAYTWMISPTCYNGFTAPWNTLAYTSPALDSAKSFYVVVGNYGAYMTQAVWRKPTEGNGEFSLSINMATDVTTVTNLALCRREDNATNSNFPCDPGNDNNFYYWQLNYNDGTTDLGTDPEDDNLDNKTLSWTSPPNSPSPAVLNYINKPVRPGVWDLYYMPERAKDVDSKTPDRTKLPVNYTGISLEVEGQGGVFALIVTTDRSNNNMNAKSIYQIVPSNHISILWQIPQIAVLTAAEILFSITGYEFAYSQAAPSMKSLVQAMWLLTTAFGDTIIVIITLLNLFDNMAIELLFYAAIMLVVIIIFALISQFYYTYNDYTKGNDEDDDVSGVDNTGFEEEAVDEKPKY
;
A
#
# COMPACT_ATOMS: atom_id res chain seq x y z
N MET A 1 1.58 10.88 -19.04
CA MET A 1 0.86 11.33 -17.84
C MET A 1 -0.55 11.68 -18.26
N ASN A 2 -1.55 10.89 -17.87
CA ASN A 2 -2.97 11.17 -18.07
C ASN A 2 -3.69 10.90 -16.74
N GLN A 3 -3.28 11.63 -15.70
CA GLN A 3 -3.76 11.47 -14.32
C GLN A 3 -4.92 12.40 -13.95
N ASP A 4 -5.33 13.34 -14.82
CA ASP A 4 -6.16 14.47 -14.38
C ASP A 4 -7.68 14.27 -14.56
N SER A 5 -8.13 13.31 -15.37
CA SER A 5 -9.58 13.10 -15.60
C SER A 5 -10.25 12.23 -14.54
N CYS A 6 -9.51 11.39 -13.80
CA CYS A 6 -10.09 10.51 -12.78
C CYS A 6 -10.08 11.13 -11.37
N TYR A 7 -9.15 12.05 -11.08
CA TYR A 7 -9.00 12.66 -9.75
C TYR A 7 -10.24 13.47 -9.34
N PRO A 8 -10.80 14.39 -10.16
CA PRO A 8 -12.02 15.12 -9.80
C PRO A 8 -13.24 14.20 -9.65
N LEU A 9 -13.30 13.11 -10.43
CA LEU A 9 -14.41 12.14 -10.37
C LEU A 9 -14.35 11.32 -9.07
N ALA A 10 -13.15 10.89 -8.68
CA ALA A 10 -12.92 10.11 -7.47
C ALA A 10 -13.31 10.86 -6.19
N PHE A 11 -13.10 12.18 -6.11
CA PHE A 11 -13.54 13.01 -4.98
C PHE A 11 -14.95 13.58 -5.16
N GLY A 12 -15.36 13.87 -6.38
CA GLY A 12 -16.66 14.46 -6.70
C GLY A 12 -17.83 13.52 -6.41
N ILE A 13 -17.71 12.23 -6.75
CA ILE A 13 -18.76 11.25 -6.49
C ILE A 13 -19.05 11.11 -4.98
N PRO A 14 -18.06 10.85 -4.09
CA PRO A 14 -18.28 10.83 -2.65
C PRO A 14 -18.85 12.14 -2.11
N ALA A 15 -18.39 13.30 -2.60
CA ALA A 15 -18.92 14.59 -2.16
C ALA A 15 -20.41 14.74 -2.48
N ILE A 16 -20.84 14.38 -3.69
CA ILE A 16 -22.26 14.37 -4.08
C ILE A 16 -23.04 13.40 -3.21
N LEU A 17 -22.53 12.18 -3.00
CA LEU A 17 -23.19 11.19 -2.14
C LEU A 17 -23.33 11.70 -0.70
N MET A 18 -22.32 12.40 -0.16
CA MET A 18 -22.39 13.02 1.17
C MET A 18 -23.41 14.16 1.24
N ILE A 19 -23.53 14.97 0.19
CA ILE A 19 -24.57 16.00 0.09
C ILE A 19 -25.96 15.35 0.07
N VAL A 20 -26.16 14.34 -0.77
CA VAL A 20 -27.43 13.60 -0.86
C VAL A 20 -27.78 12.95 0.48
N ALA A 21 -26.82 12.28 1.13
CA ALA A 21 -27.01 11.69 2.45
C ALA A 21 -27.39 12.75 3.50
N THR A 22 -26.76 13.92 3.47
CA THR A 22 -27.07 15.04 4.37
C THR A 22 -28.47 15.58 4.13
N LEU A 23 -28.89 15.73 2.88
CA LEU A 23 -30.26 16.16 2.53
C LEU A 23 -31.30 15.15 3.01
N ILE A 24 -31.04 13.85 2.84
CA ILE A 24 -31.89 12.78 3.37
C ILE A 24 -31.96 12.85 4.90
N PHE A 25 -30.82 13.05 5.57
CA PHE A 25 -30.76 13.17 7.03
C PHE A 25 -31.52 14.41 7.54
N LEU A 26 -31.42 15.54 6.84
CA LEU A 26 -32.17 16.77 7.16
C LEU A 26 -33.67 16.58 6.92
N ALA A 27 -34.06 15.89 5.85
CA ALA A 27 -35.46 15.55 5.61
C ALA A 27 -36.03 14.62 6.70
N GLY A 28 -35.23 13.68 7.21
CA GLY A 28 -35.59 12.82 8.34
C GLY A 28 -35.70 13.53 9.68
N SER A 29 -35.16 14.76 9.80
CA SER A 29 -35.12 15.50 11.07
C SER A 29 -36.50 15.87 11.63
N PHE A 30 -37.55 15.83 10.81
CA PHE A 30 -38.95 15.98 11.25
C PHE A 30 -39.45 14.78 12.06
N TRP A 31 -38.85 13.60 11.89
CA TRP A 31 -39.19 12.38 12.62
C TRP A 31 -38.32 12.16 13.87
N TYR A 32 -37.32 13.01 14.11
CA TYR A 32 -36.41 12.85 15.25
C TYR A 32 -36.99 13.49 16.51
N LYS A 33 -37.08 12.72 17.60
CA LYS A 33 -37.23 13.27 18.96
C LYS A 33 -35.93 13.98 19.33
N LYS A 34 -35.99 15.30 19.55
CA LYS A 34 -34.85 16.15 19.94
C LYS A 34 -34.91 16.42 21.45
N PRO A 35 -34.28 15.58 22.31
CA PRO A 35 -34.23 15.86 23.73
C PRO A 35 -33.45 17.16 24.00
N PRO A 36 -33.76 17.89 25.09
CA PRO A 36 -33.05 19.12 25.44
C PRO A 36 -31.54 18.84 25.63
N PRO A 37 -30.66 19.82 25.32
CA PRO A 37 -29.23 19.63 25.44
C PRO A 37 -28.84 19.33 26.89
N LYS A 38 -28.24 18.15 27.12
CA LYS A 38 -27.62 17.80 28.40
C LYS A 38 -26.36 18.66 28.61
N GLU A 39 -26.03 18.96 29.87
CA GLU A 39 -24.84 19.76 30.23
C GLU A 39 -23.54 19.20 29.61
N ASN A 40 -22.52 20.06 29.46
CA ASN A 40 -21.25 19.67 28.86
C ASN A 40 -20.44 18.76 29.81
N ILE A 41 -20.68 17.45 29.71
CA ILE A 41 -20.05 16.40 30.52
C ILE A 41 -18.52 16.49 30.47
N PHE A 42 -17.91 16.82 29.32
CA PHE A 42 -16.45 16.96 29.20
C PHE A 42 -15.90 18.03 30.15
N ALA A 43 -16.54 19.21 30.16
CA ALA A 43 -16.13 20.32 31.00
C ALA A 43 -16.32 20.00 32.49
N GLU A 44 -17.37 19.23 32.82
CA GLU A 44 -17.66 18.82 34.19
C GLU A 44 -16.66 17.79 34.72
N VAL A 45 -16.33 16.75 33.94
CA VAL A 45 -15.30 15.74 34.28
C VAL A 45 -13.95 16.42 34.51
N PHE A 46 -13.54 17.33 33.61
CA PHE A 46 -12.28 18.06 33.76
C PHE A 46 -12.27 18.94 35.02
N ARG A 47 -13.39 19.60 35.33
CA ARG A 47 -13.53 20.44 36.54
C ARG A 47 -13.41 19.60 37.80
N VAL A 48 -14.08 18.45 37.86
CA VAL A 48 -14.03 17.51 39.00
C VAL A 48 -12.61 16.98 39.18
N MET A 49 -11.94 16.54 38.11
CA MET A 49 -10.55 16.09 38.17
C MET A 49 -9.59 17.18 38.66
N LYS A 50 -9.69 18.40 38.11
CA LYS A 50 -8.84 19.53 38.49
C LYS A 50 -9.03 19.90 39.96
N GLN A 51 -10.27 19.94 40.43
CA GLN A 51 -10.59 20.25 41.82
C GLN A 51 -10.12 19.14 42.78
N ALA A 52 -10.28 17.87 42.41
CA ALA A 52 -9.77 16.75 43.21
C ALA A 52 -8.23 16.77 43.33
N ILE A 53 -7.52 17.07 42.24
CA ILE A 53 -6.04 17.22 42.26
C ILE A 53 -5.63 18.41 43.12
N ALA A 54 -6.33 19.54 43.01
CA ALA A 54 -6.07 20.71 43.84
C ALA A 54 -6.28 20.38 45.32
N ASN A 55 -7.41 19.78 45.68
CA ASN A 55 -7.73 19.41 47.07
C ASN A 55 -6.74 18.39 47.63
N LYS A 56 -6.30 17.39 46.84
CA LYS A 56 -5.25 16.45 47.25
C LYS A 56 -3.93 17.16 47.62
N ARG A 57 -3.64 18.31 46.99
CA ARG A 57 -2.43 19.10 47.27
C ARG A 57 -2.57 19.99 48.52
N PHE A 58 -3.80 20.33 48.91
CA PHE A 58 -4.07 21.23 50.04
C PHE A 58 -4.58 20.54 51.31
N PHE A 59 -5.15 19.33 51.21
CA PHE A 59 -5.72 18.58 52.33
C PHE A 59 -5.01 17.23 52.52
N ASP A 60 -4.53 16.97 53.75
CA ASP A 60 -3.70 15.80 54.10
C ASP A 60 -4.53 14.64 54.72
N GLN A 61 -5.72 14.37 54.16
CA GLN A 61 -6.54 13.23 54.59
C GLN A 61 -6.26 11.98 53.75
N LYS A 62 -6.15 10.81 54.36
CA LYS A 62 -6.04 9.54 53.60
C LYS A 62 -7.42 9.11 53.08
N ARG A 63 -7.55 8.98 51.77
CA ARG A 63 -8.71 8.42 51.06
C ARG A 63 -8.26 7.22 50.21
N ASP A 64 -9.17 6.29 49.94
CA ASP A 64 -8.88 5.07 49.17
C ASP A 64 -8.58 5.38 47.69
N HIS A 65 -9.25 6.38 47.10
CA HIS A 65 -8.97 6.85 45.74
C HIS A 65 -8.75 8.38 45.71
N TRP A 66 -7.80 8.85 44.89
CA TRP A 66 -7.44 10.27 44.81
C TRP A 66 -8.61 11.19 44.38
N LEU A 67 -9.56 10.64 43.62
CA LEU A 67 -10.73 11.38 43.14
C LEU A 67 -11.75 11.68 44.25
N ASP A 68 -11.71 10.96 45.37
CA ASP A 68 -12.59 11.19 46.52
C ASP A 68 -12.34 12.54 47.20
N HIS A 69 -11.15 13.12 47.00
CA HIS A 69 -10.82 14.47 47.47
C HIS A 69 -11.67 15.58 46.86
N TYR A 70 -12.42 15.30 45.80
CA TYR A 70 -13.44 16.23 45.30
C TYR A 70 -14.50 16.53 46.39
N MET A 71 -14.89 15.51 47.15
CA MET A 71 -15.94 15.60 48.17
C MET A 71 -15.51 16.43 49.38
N ASP A 72 -14.20 16.64 49.59
CA ASP A 72 -13.69 17.46 50.69
C ASP A 72 -14.07 18.95 50.54
N SER A 73 -14.41 19.39 49.32
CA SER A 73 -14.86 20.76 49.02
C SER A 73 -16.36 20.90 48.74
N HIS A 74 -17.12 19.81 48.73
CA HIS A 74 -18.52 19.81 48.29
C HIS A 74 -19.47 19.38 49.42
N SER A 75 -20.43 20.24 49.77
CA SER A 75 -21.54 19.92 50.66
C SER A 75 -22.76 19.44 49.87
N CYS A 76 -23.11 18.16 50.02
CA CYS A 76 -24.26 17.55 49.34
C CYS A 76 -25.61 18.14 49.78
N GLU A 77 -25.70 18.82 50.93
CA GLU A 77 -26.94 19.41 51.46
C GLU A 77 -27.42 20.66 50.67
N HIS A 78 -26.53 21.35 49.95
CA HIS A 78 -26.85 22.60 49.26
C HIS A 78 -27.00 22.45 47.74
N ASP A 79 -26.95 21.22 47.23
CA ASP A 79 -27.04 20.98 45.79
C ASP A 79 -28.49 20.67 45.37
N GLU A 80 -29.02 21.43 44.40
CA GLU A 80 -30.41 21.28 43.92
C GLU A 80 -30.69 19.87 43.38
N LYS A 81 -29.71 19.24 42.71
CA LYS A 81 -29.83 17.88 42.17
C LYS A 81 -29.84 16.81 43.29
N CYS A 82 -29.10 17.02 44.37
CA CYS A 82 -29.13 16.13 45.54
C CYS A 82 -30.43 16.28 46.34
N GLN A 83 -30.95 17.50 46.46
CA GLN A 83 -32.25 17.74 47.09
C GLN A 83 -33.40 17.12 46.28
N ALA A 84 -33.32 17.13 44.94
CA ALA A 84 -34.29 16.46 44.07
C ALA A 84 -34.33 14.94 44.30
N LEU A 85 -33.18 14.29 44.45
CA LEU A 85 -33.09 12.85 44.76
C LEU A 85 -33.65 12.50 46.15
N ILE A 86 -33.40 13.35 47.14
CA ILE A 86 -33.96 13.19 48.50
C ILE A 86 -35.49 13.33 48.47
N ARG A 87 -36.04 14.26 47.67
CA ARG A 87 -37.50 14.41 47.45
C ARG A 87 -38.11 13.23 46.69
N ALA A 88 -37.33 12.56 45.84
CA ALA A 88 -37.72 11.36 45.12
C ALA A 88 -37.63 10.06 45.97
N GLY A 89 -37.31 10.15 47.27
CA GLY A 89 -37.32 9.01 48.19
C GLY A 89 -35.97 8.31 48.42
N LYS A 90 -34.91 8.68 47.70
CA LYS A 90 -33.55 8.12 47.89
C LYS A 90 -32.84 8.82 49.06
N ARG A 91 -33.14 8.38 50.30
CA ARG A 91 -32.49 8.87 51.53
C ARG A 91 -31.00 8.51 51.51
N ASN A 92 -30.14 9.54 51.61
CA ASN A 92 -28.65 9.48 51.67
C ASN A 92 -27.88 9.36 50.34
N SER A 93 -28.53 9.48 49.18
CA SER A 93 -27.82 9.50 47.88
C SER A 93 -27.39 10.92 47.48
N CYS A 94 -26.09 11.14 47.24
CA CYS A 94 -25.57 12.38 46.70
C CYS A 94 -25.24 12.19 45.22
N HIS A 95 -25.94 12.90 44.32
CA HIS A 95 -25.75 12.84 42.87
C HIS A 95 -24.28 13.04 42.45
N LYS A 96 -23.58 13.98 43.10
CA LYS A 96 -22.16 14.23 42.81
C LYS A 96 -21.24 13.10 43.25
N ARG A 97 -21.62 12.29 44.25
CA ARG A 97 -20.85 11.12 44.67
C ARG A 97 -20.94 10.00 43.64
N GLU A 98 -22.15 9.74 43.15
CA GLU A 98 -22.40 8.80 42.05
C GLU A 98 -21.63 9.22 40.79
N PHE A 99 -21.64 10.52 40.46
CA PHE A 99 -20.85 11.05 39.35
C PHE A 99 -19.33 10.88 39.53
N VAL A 100 -18.81 11.04 40.75
CA VAL A 100 -17.39 10.76 41.05
C VAL A 100 -17.07 9.28 40.87
N ASP A 101 -17.96 8.38 41.29
CA ASP A 101 -17.79 6.95 41.11
C ASP A 101 -17.89 6.54 39.62
N ASP A 102 -18.74 7.20 38.84
CA ASP A 102 -18.79 7.07 37.37
C ASP A 102 -17.47 7.51 36.71
N ILE A 103 -16.86 8.61 37.16
CA ILE A 103 -15.52 9.03 36.66
C ILE A 103 -14.45 8.00 37.03
N LYS A 104 -14.53 7.34 38.21
CA LYS A 104 -13.62 6.23 38.53
C LYS A 104 -13.81 5.06 37.57
N GLY A 105 -15.05 4.72 37.23
CA GLY A 105 -15.37 3.72 36.21
C GLY A 105 -14.76 4.07 34.86
N LEU A 106 -14.95 5.31 34.40
CA LEU A 106 -14.35 5.86 33.18
C LEU A 106 -12.82 5.71 33.18
N LEU A 107 -12.13 6.06 34.27
CA LEU A 107 -10.68 5.94 34.37
C LEU A 107 -10.20 4.48 34.33
N ARG A 108 -10.97 3.52 34.88
CA ARG A 108 -10.64 2.09 34.76
C ARG A 108 -10.78 1.60 33.32
N VAL A 109 -11.83 2.02 32.62
CA VAL A 109 -12.02 1.72 31.18
C VAL A 109 -10.91 2.37 30.34
N ALA A 110 -10.52 3.60 30.65
CA ALA A 110 -9.41 4.30 30.00
C ALA A 110 -8.08 3.53 30.10
N ILE A 111 -7.80 2.91 31.26
CA ILE A 111 -6.61 2.08 31.44
C ILE A 111 -6.69 0.82 30.55
N MET A 112 -7.86 0.22 30.41
CA MET A 112 -8.06 -0.91 29.48
C MET A 112 -7.86 -0.52 28.01
N PHE A 113 -8.00 0.76 27.68
CA PHE A 113 -7.77 1.26 26.33
C PHE A 113 -6.29 1.48 26.00
N LEU A 114 -5.37 1.51 26.97
CA LEU A 114 -3.94 1.75 26.70
C LEU A 114 -3.31 0.74 25.70
N PRO A 115 -3.69 -0.55 25.68
CA PRO A 115 -3.18 -1.51 24.70
C PRO A 115 -3.89 -1.46 23.32
N VAL A 116 -5.07 -0.82 23.23
CA VAL A 116 -5.89 -0.75 22.00
C VAL A 116 -5.21 -0.03 20.83
N PRO A 117 -4.46 1.09 21.01
CA PRO A 117 -3.76 1.75 19.90
C PRO A 117 -2.87 0.84 19.08
N MET A 118 -2.24 -0.17 19.69
CA MET A 118 -1.39 -1.11 18.95
C MET A 118 -2.19 -2.04 18.04
N PHE A 119 -3.42 -2.39 18.40
CA PHE A 119 -4.31 -3.14 17.51
C PHE A 119 -4.62 -2.32 16.25
N TRP A 120 -4.99 -1.04 16.40
CA TRP A 120 -5.24 -0.14 15.27
C TRP A 120 -3.98 0.06 14.42
N ALA A 121 -2.82 0.27 15.07
CA ALA A 121 -1.54 0.39 14.38
C ALA A 121 -1.18 -0.81 13.48
N LEU A 122 -1.68 -2.01 13.80
CA LEU A 122 -1.56 -3.21 12.96
C LEU A 122 -2.72 -3.29 11.94
N TYR A 123 -3.94 -3.08 12.39
CA TYR A 123 -5.12 -3.17 11.54
C TYR A 123 -5.05 -2.24 10.32
N ASP A 124 -4.62 -0.99 10.53
CA ASP A 124 -4.56 0.01 9.47
C ASP A 124 -3.41 -0.24 8.47
N GLN A 125 -2.48 -1.16 8.77
CA GLN A 125 -1.46 -1.61 7.81
C GLN A 125 -2.03 -2.34 6.60
N GLN A 126 -3.27 -2.86 6.72
CA GLN A 126 -3.94 -3.50 5.59
C GLN A 126 -4.15 -2.52 4.42
N GLY A 127 -4.30 -1.21 4.71
CA GLY A 127 -4.47 -0.17 3.71
C GLY A 127 -3.16 0.40 3.15
N SER A 128 -2.01 0.00 3.70
CA SER A 128 -0.70 0.56 3.34
C SER A 128 0.33 -0.51 2.99
N ARG A 129 0.90 -1.20 3.97
CA ARG A 129 1.94 -2.22 3.75
C ARG A 129 1.42 -3.41 2.97
N TRP A 130 0.19 -3.85 3.22
CA TRP A 130 -0.41 -4.95 2.45
C TRP A 130 -0.76 -4.56 1.03
N LEU A 131 -1.07 -3.27 0.80
CA LEU A 131 -1.21 -2.75 -0.55
C LEU A 131 0.12 -2.79 -1.31
N ILE A 132 1.22 -2.33 -0.70
CA ILE A 132 2.56 -2.42 -1.29
C ILE A 132 2.94 -3.89 -1.57
N GLN A 133 2.62 -4.80 -0.64
CA GLN A 133 2.78 -6.24 -0.85
C GLN A 133 1.97 -6.71 -2.06
N ALA A 134 0.72 -6.28 -2.22
CA ALA A 134 -0.17 -6.68 -3.32
C ALA A 134 0.34 -6.20 -4.67
N VAL A 135 0.91 -4.99 -4.74
CA VAL A 135 1.52 -4.45 -5.97
C VAL A 135 2.71 -5.31 -6.45
N ALA A 136 3.43 -5.94 -5.52
CA ALA A 136 4.52 -6.86 -5.83
C ALA A 136 4.06 -8.30 -6.16
N MET A 137 2.75 -8.54 -6.25
CA MET A 137 2.14 -9.85 -6.54
C MET A 137 1.50 -9.88 -7.94
N ASP A 138 1.20 -11.07 -8.44
CA ASP A 138 0.50 -11.29 -9.70
C ASP A 138 -1.02 -11.16 -9.47
N CYS A 139 -1.61 -10.17 -10.14
CA CYS A 139 -3.02 -9.80 -10.02
C CYS A 139 -3.94 -10.63 -10.93
N LYS A 140 -3.39 -11.55 -11.72
CA LYS A 140 -4.17 -12.45 -12.58
C LYS A 140 -4.87 -13.51 -11.73
N LEU A 141 -6.20 -13.57 -11.85
CA LEU A 141 -7.01 -14.60 -11.20
C LEU A 141 -7.09 -15.85 -12.08
N TRP A 142 -7.98 -15.80 -13.07
CA TRP A 142 -8.27 -16.90 -14.00
C TRP A 142 -8.61 -16.29 -15.36
N GLY A 143 -7.93 -16.75 -16.42
CA GLY A 143 -8.07 -16.15 -17.76
C GLY A 143 -7.67 -14.67 -17.77
N ASN A 144 -8.54 -13.80 -18.28
CA ASN A 144 -8.32 -12.35 -18.39
C ASN A 144 -8.88 -11.55 -17.19
N ALA A 145 -9.37 -12.22 -16.13
CA ALA A 145 -9.87 -11.55 -14.93
C ALA A 145 -8.69 -11.05 -14.08
N LEU A 146 -8.64 -9.73 -13.88
CA LEU A 146 -7.62 -9.04 -13.10
C LEU A 146 -8.24 -8.49 -11.81
N LEU A 147 -7.63 -8.78 -10.67
CA LEU A 147 -7.99 -8.19 -9.37
C LEU A 147 -6.91 -7.20 -8.97
N LEU A 148 -7.25 -5.90 -8.97
CA LEU A 148 -6.26 -4.86 -8.70
C LEU A 148 -5.83 -4.89 -7.22
N PRO A 149 -4.58 -4.49 -6.90
CA PRO A 149 -4.10 -4.40 -5.53
C PRO A 149 -5.04 -3.63 -4.59
N ASP A 150 -5.52 -2.46 -5.00
CA ASP A 150 -6.44 -1.63 -4.20
C ASP A 150 -7.78 -2.31 -3.91
N GLN A 151 -8.23 -3.19 -4.81
CA GLN A 151 -9.50 -3.90 -4.64
C GLN A 151 -9.44 -4.97 -3.54
N MET A 152 -8.24 -5.41 -3.14
CA MET A 152 -8.08 -6.38 -2.05
C MET A 152 -8.63 -5.88 -0.72
N GLN A 153 -8.63 -4.56 -0.48
CA GLN A 153 -9.19 -4.00 0.75
C GLN A 153 -10.71 -4.23 0.86
N THR A 154 -11.43 -4.34 -0.26
CA THR A 154 -12.87 -4.62 -0.27
C THR A 154 -13.21 -5.98 0.33
N LEU A 155 -12.25 -6.92 0.28
CA LEU A 155 -12.42 -8.26 0.84
C LEU A 155 -12.67 -8.23 2.34
N ASN A 156 -12.07 -7.28 3.08
CA ASN A 156 -12.30 -7.17 4.51
C ASN A 156 -13.79 -6.93 4.82
N ALA A 157 -14.43 -5.99 4.13
CA ALA A 157 -15.86 -5.69 4.31
C ALA A 157 -16.75 -6.89 3.99
N VAL A 158 -16.46 -7.61 2.89
CA VAL A 158 -17.19 -8.83 2.50
C VAL A 158 -17.04 -9.93 3.56
N LEU A 159 -15.82 -10.13 4.07
CA LEU A 159 -15.54 -11.12 5.09
C LEU A 159 -16.18 -10.77 6.43
N ILE A 160 -16.25 -9.50 6.84
CA ILE A 160 -16.96 -9.07 8.06
C ILE A 160 -18.43 -9.49 7.97
N LEU A 161 -19.10 -9.17 6.86
CA LEU A 161 -20.50 -9.51 6.64
C LEU A 161 -20.74 -11.03 6.68
N ALA A 162 -19.80 -11.82 6.14
CA ALA A 162 -19.88 -13.28 6.19
C ALA A 162 -19.55 -13.84 7.58
N PHE A 163 -18.57 -13.27 8.29
CA PHE A 163 -18.04 -13.82 9.53
C PHE A 163 -18.90 -13.47 10.74
N ILE A 164 -19.55 -12.30 10.81
CA ILE A 164 -20.45 -11.96 11.93
C ILE A 164 -21.47 -13.08 12.24
N PRO A 165 -22.30 -13.56 11.27
CA PRO A 165 -23.25 -14.62 11.55
C PRO A 165 -22.57 -15.94 11.91
N ILE A 166 -21.43 -16.27 11.29
CA ILE A 166 -20.65 -17.48 11.62
C ILE A 166 -20.15 -17.41 13.07
N PHE A 167 -19.63 -16.27 13.50
CA PHE A 167 -19.13 -16.08 14.85
C PHE A 167 -20.26 -16.15 15.88
N GLN A 168 -21.40 -15.53 15.59
CA GLN A 168 -22.57 -15.52 16.49
C GLN A 168 -23.25 -16.88 16.61
N VAL A 169 -23.49 -17.57 15.49
CA VAL A 169 -24.29 -18.81 15.46
C VAL A 169 -23.44 -20.05 15.70
N VAL A 170 -22.18 -20.05 15.28
CA VAL A 170 -21.33 -21.25 15.31
C VAL A 170 -20.18 -21.10 16.30
N VAL A 171 -19.34 -20.08 16.17
CA VAL A 171 -18.09 -19.99 16.94
C VAL A 171 -18.37 -19.73 18.43
N TYR A 172 -19.19 -18.74 18.76
CA TYR A 172 -19.47 -18.38 20.16
C TYR A 172 -20.16 -19.51 20.94
N PRO A 173 -21.19 -20.21 20.40
CA PRO A 173 -21.80 -21.33 21.12
C PRO A 173 -20.85 -22.51 21.29
N LEU A 174 -20.01 -22.81 20.30
CA LEU A 174 -19.04 -23.91 20.39
C LEU A 174 -17.95 -23.62 21.43
N VAL A 175 -17.36 -22.42 21.39
CA VAL A 175 -16.32 -22.05 22.36
C VAL A 175 -16.93 -21.86 23.75
N GLY A 176 -18.17 -21.39 23.84
CA GLY A 176 -18.94 -21.27 25.08
C GLY A 176 -19.13 -22.59 25.83
N LYS A 177 -19.10 -23.74 25.14
CA LYS A 177 -19.10 -25.07 25.78
C LYS A 177 -17.80 -25.38 26.53
N CYS A 178 -16.68 -24.81 26.08
CA CYS A 178 -15.36 -25.07 26.66
C CYS A 178 -14.94 -23.98 27.66
N VAL A 179 -15.22 -22.71 27.35
CA VAL A 179 -14.73 -21.55 28.10
C VAL A 179 -15.81 -20.48 28.17
N LYS A 180 -16.02 -19.90 29.36
CA LYS A 180 -16.86 -18.70 29.52
C LYS A 180 -16.26 -17.54 28.72
N LEU A 181 -16.98 -17.11 27.69
CA LEU A 181 -16.61 -16.03 26.78
C LEU A 181 -16.98 -14.66 27.38
N THR A 182 -16.03 -14.02 28.05
CA THR A 182 -16.17 -12.61 28.45
C THR A 182 -15.69 -11.67 27.35
N ALA A 183 -16.18 -10.43 27.31
CA ALA A 183 -15.78 -9.44 26.31
C ALA A 183 -14.25 -9.24 26.27
N LEU A 184 -13.60 -9.12 27.43
CA LEU A 184 -12.14 -8.98 27.51
C LEU A 184 -11.40 -10.22 26.99
N ARG A 185 -11.91 -11.44 27.22
CA ARG A 185 -11.31 -12.67 26.67
C ARG A 185 -11.44 -12.75 25.16
N LYS A 186 -12.56 -12.28 24.60
CA LYS A 186 -12.73 -12.14 23.15
C LYS A 186 -11.70 -11.17 22.58
N MET A 187 -11.52 -10.00 23.22
CA MET A 187 -10.51 -9.03 22.81
C MET A 187 -9.08 -9.60 22.87
N VAL A 188 -8.71 -10.34 23.93
CA VAL A 188 -7.41 -11.02 23.99
C VAL A 188 -7.25 -12.02 22.83
N ALA A 189 -8.28 -12.82 22.54
CA ALA A 189 -8.26 -13.77 21.43
C ALA A 189 -8.13 -13.06 20.06
N GLY A 190 -8.84 -11.96 19.86
CA GLY A 190 -8.71 -11.13 18.66
C GLY A 190 -7.30 -10.58 18.49
N GLY A 191 -6.71 -10.08 19.57
CA GLY A 191 -5.31 -9.61 19.56
C GLY A 191 -4.30 -10.71 19.19
N LEU A 192 -4.48 -11.93 19.70
CA LEU A 192 -3.65 -13.08 19.33
C LEU A 192 -3.83 -13.47 17.86
N LEU A 193 -5.05 -13.43 17.33
CA LEU A 193 -5.31 -13.65 15.90
C LEU A 193 -4.65 -12.57 15.04
N ALA A 194 -4.65 -11.30 15.46
CA ALA A 194 -3.94 -10.24 14.76
C ALA A 194 -2.43 -10.53 14.67
N CYS A 195 -1.81 -11.05 15.74
CA CYS A 195 -0.41 -11.51 15.69
C CYS A 195 -0.21 -12.60 14.64
N VAL A 196 -1.11 -13.61 14.59
CA VAL A 196 -1.04 -14.70 13.60
C VAL A 196 -1.21 -14.16 12.18
N ALA A 197 -2.11 -13.20 11.94
CA ALA A 197 -2.29 -12.58 10.63
C ALA A 197 -1.00 -11.92 10.13
N PHE A 198 -0.27 -11.22 11.01
CA PHE A 198 1.01 -10.61 10.65
C PHE A 198 2.15 -11.61 10.46
N VAL A 199 2.14 -12.73 11.18
CA VAL A 199 3.09 -13.84 10.93
C VAL A 199 2.82 -14.47 9.55
N ILE A 200 1.55 -14.69 9.20
CA ILE A 200 1.17 -15.15 7.85
C ILE A 200 1.62 -14.13 6.81
N SER A 201 1.39 -12.84 7.06
CA SER A 201 1.80 -11.78 6.15
C SER A 201 3.30 -11.69 5.94
N ALA A 202 4.09 -11.86 7.00
CA ALA A 202 5.53 -11.96 6.89
C ALA A 202 5.97 -13.18 6.08
N ALA A 203 5.32 -14.34 6.26
CA ALA A 203 5.62 -15.54 5.49
C ALA A 203 5.32 -15.36 3.99
N VAL A 204 4.19 -14.73 3.65
CA VAL A 204 3.86 -14.35 2.27
C VAL A 204 4.90 -13.36 1.74
N GLN A 205 5.30 -12.37 2.54
CA GLN A 205 6.30 -11.39 2.14
C GLN A 205 7.67 -12.02 1.87
N LEU A 206 8.08 -13.03 2.64
CA LEU A 206 9.32 -13.77 2.37
C LEU A 206 9.29 -14.43 0.99
N GLN A 207 8.15 -14.96 0.57
CA GLN A 207 7.99 -15.51 -0.78
C GLN A 207 8.02 -14.42 -1.85
N VAL A 208 7.32 -13.30 -1.64
CA VAL A 208 7.35 -12.15 -2.56
C VAL A 208 8.79 -11.60 -2.70
N ASN A 209 9.55 -11.53 -1.62
CA ASN A 209 10.95 -11.09 -1.61
C ASN A 209 11.86 -11.95 -2.51
N THR A 210 11.51 -13.23 -2.74
CA THR A 210 12.26 -14.07 -3.70
C THR A 210 12.08 -13.62 -5.15
N THR A 211 11.02 -12.86 -5.46
CA THR A 211 10.76 -12.31 -6.79
C THR A 211 11.20 -10.86 -6.95
N LEU A 212 11.59 -10.20 -5.86
CA LEU A 212 12.05 -8.82 -5.87
C LEU A 212 13.56 -8.77 -6.21
N PRO A 213 13.97 -7.90 -7.15
CA PRO A 213 15.37 -7.73 -7.49
C PRO A 213 16.15 -7.18 -6.29
N ASP A 214 17.43 -7.52 -6.20
CA ASP A 214 18.33 -6.81 -5.30
C ASP A 214 18.50 -5.37 -5.85
N VAL A 215 18.42 -4.38 -4.96
CA VAL A 215 18.74 -2.99 -5.29
C VAL A 215 20.14 -2.67 -4.78
N PRO A 216 20.97 -1.96 -5.56
CA PRO A 216 22.34 -1.63 -5.16
C PRO A 216 22.33 -0.73 -3.91
N ALA A 217 23.10 -1.12 -2.89
CA ALA A 217 23.29 -0.32 -1.68
C ALA A 217 24.19 0.91 -1.94
N LYS A 218 24.25 1.84 -0.97
CA LYS A 218 25.19 2.97 -1.03
C LYS A 218 26.63 2.45 -1.14
N GLY A 219 27.39 2.94 -2.12
CA GLY A 219 28.76 2.48 -2.42
C GLY A 219 28.86 1.34 -3.45
N GLN A 220 27.72 0.84 -3.93
CA GLN A 220 27.64 -0.24 -4.92
C GLN A 220 26.87 0.20 -6.17
N ALA A 221 27.18 -0.43 -7.29
CA ALA A 221 26.47 -0.26 -8.56
C ALA A 221 26.35 -1.62 -9.27
N PHE A 222 25.23 -1.86 -9.94
CA PHE A 222 25.04 -3.10 -10.71
C PHE A 222 25.26 -2.88 -12.20
N LEU A 223 25.86 -3.85 -12.88
CA LEU A 223 26.13 -3.82 -14.31
C LEU A 223 25.66 -5.12 -14.97
N SER A 224 24.77 -5.01 -15.95
CA SER A 224 24.33 -6.11 -16.80
C SER A 224 24.84 -5.93 -18.24
N PHE A 225 24.95 -7.01 -19.01
CA PHE A 225 25.29 -7.00 -20.43
C PHE A 225 24.16 -7.62 -21.24
N ALA A 226 23.84 -7.02 -22.38
CA ALA A 226 22.82 -7.51 -23.32
C ALA A 226 23.46 -7.75 -24.70
N ASN A 227 23.32 -8.98 -25.21
CA ASN A 227 23.83 -9.39 -26.51
C ASN A 227 22.73 -9.30 -27.57
N THR A 228 22.85 -8.34 -28.48
CA THR A 228 21.89 -8.13 -29.59
C THR A 228 22.20 -8.93 -30.84
N PHE A 229 23.31 -9.65 -30.89
CA PHE A 229 23.62 -10.50 -32.04
C PHE A 229 22.70 -11.72 -32.08
N GLN A 230 22.09 -12.00 -33.24
CA GLN A 230 21.20 -13.16 -33.40
C GLN A 230 21.94 -14.49 -33.49
N ASN A 231 23.17 -14.51 -34.03
CA ASN A 231 23.94 -15.73 -34.31
C ASN A 231 25.39 -15.68 -33.79
N CYS A 232 25.68 -14.78 -32.84
CA CYS A 232 27.02 -14.64 -32.24
C CYS A 232 26.94 -14.69 -30.72
N ASN A 233 27.76 -15.53 -30.11
CA ASN A 233 27.96 -15.54 -28.66
C ASN A 233 29.04 -14.53 -28.29
N LEU A 234 28.89 -13.83 -27.18
CA LEU A 234 29.87 -12.88 -26.68
C LEU A 234 30.67 -13.50 -25.54
N THR A 235 31.98 -13.26 -25.55
CA THR A 235 32.84 -13.49 -24.39
C THR A 235 33.30 -12.12 -23.87
N ILE A 236 32.97 -11.82 -22.61
CA ILE A 236 33.27 -10.55 -21.96
C ILE A 236 34.28 -10.82 -20.85
N ALA A 237 35.46 -10.23 -20.92
CA ALA A 237 36.51 -10.35 -19.91
C ALA A 237 36.93 -8.97 -19.42
N GLN A 238 37.20 -8.80 -18.12
CA GLN A 238 37.77 -7.54 -17.62
C GLN A 238 39.27 -7.47 -17.93
N SER A 239 39.77 -6.28 -18.29
CA SER A 239 41.19 -6.04 -18.56
C SER A 239 42.11 -6.51 -17.43
N ASP A 240 41.66 -6.32 -16.18
CA ASP A 240 42.45 -6.56 -14.98
C ASP A 240 42.29 -8.00 -14.43
N SER A 241 41.63 -8.88 -15.20
CA SER A 241 41.38 -10.30 -14.90
C SER A 241 40.79 -10.62 -13.51
N SER A 242 40.22 -9.61 -12.84
CA SER A 242 39.59 -9.71 -11.52
C SER A 242 38.25 -10.46 -11.54
N PHE A 243 37.67 -10.66 -12.73
CA PHE A 243 36.42 -11.37 -12.93
C PHE A 243 36.63 -12.51 -13.91
N THR A 244 35.93 -13.62 -13.67
CA THR A 244 35.87 -14.73 -14.61
C THR A 244 35.22 -14.27 -15.92
N PRO A 245 35.76 -14.65 -17.09
CA PRO A 245 35.14 -14.34 -18.37
C PRO A 245 33.68 -14.80 -18.43
N ILE A 246 32.81 -13.89 -18.86
CA ILE A 246 31.37 -14.11 -18.96
C ILE A 246 31.06 -14.53 -20.39
N HIS A 247 30.39 -15.66 -20.55
CA HIS A 247 29.91 -16.12 -21.85
C HIS A 247 28.42 -15.83 -21.96
N LEU A 248 28.05 -15.00 -22.93
CA LEU A 248 26.67 -14.57 -23.17
C LEU A 248 26.21 -15.12 -24.53
N ALA A 249 25.14 -15.90 -24.53
CA ALA A 249 24.61 -16.50 -25.75
C ALA A 249 24.05 -15.43 -26.71
N ALA A 250 23.90 -15.77 -27.98
CA ALA A 250 23.20 -14.94 -28.96
C ALA A 250 21.79 -14.54 -28.47
N ASN A 251 21.39 -13.29 -28.69
CA ASN A 251 20.10 -12.72 -28.30
C ASN A 251 19.71 -12.94 -26.82
N SER A 252 20.68 -12.85 -25.91
CA SER A 252 20.46 -13.03 -24.46
C SER A 252 21.06 -11.89 -23.65
N SER A 253 20.62 -11.73 -22.40
CA SER A 253 21.16 -10.77 -21.44
C SER A 253 21.56 -11.45 -20.15
N LEU A 254 22.41 -10.79 -19.34
CA LEU A 254 22.64 -11.22 -17.97
C LEU A 254 21.37 -10.98 -17.16
N GLU A 255 20.83 -12.05 -16.63
CA GLU A 255 19.64 -12.04 -15.79
C GLU A 255 20.04 -12.16 -14.31
N ASP A 256 19.34 -11.44 -13.44
CA ASP A 256 19.32 -11.70 -11.99
C ASP A 256 17.91 -12.15 -11.63
N ASP A 257 17.73 -13.48 -11.61
CA ASP A 257 16.47 -14.15 -11.31
C ASP A 257 16.69 -15.12 -10.14
N LYS A 258 16.33 -14.64 -8.96
CA LYS A 258 16.37 -15.40 -7.71
C LYS A 258 15.45 -16.62 -7.71
N VAL A 259 14.36 -16.62 -8.49
CA VAL A 259 13.45 -17.77 -8.60
C VAL A 259 14.13 -18.90 -9.36
N LYS A 260 14.81 -18.57 -10.46
CA LYS A 260 15.58 -19.53 -11.27
C LYS A 260 16.99 -19.80 -10.73
N GLN A 261 17.40 -19.15 -9.63
CA GLN A 261 18.75 -19.20 -9.06
C GLN A 261 19.84 -18.75 -10.06
N ILE A 262 19.51 -17.78 -10.91
CA ILE A 262 20.42 -17.18 -11.89
C ILE A 262 20.90 -15.85 -11.33
N GLN A 263 22.19 -15.73 -11.01
CA GLN A 263 22.82 -14.48 -10.53
C GLN A 263 23.99 -14.12 -11.44
N GLN A 264 23.69 -13.59 -12.62
CA GLN A 264 24.71 -13.30 -13.63
C GLN A 264 25.14 -11.83 -13.65
N VAL A 265 24.44 -10.97 -12.91
CA VAL A 265 24.65 -9.52 -12.92
C VAL A 265 25.86 -9.16 -12.06
N LEU A 266 26.67 -8.24 -12.57
CA LEU A 266 27.91 -7.83 -11.93
C LEU A 266 27.63 -6.80 -10.84
N ARG A 267 28.13 -7.08 -9.63
CA ARG A 267 28.00 -6.19 -8.46
C ARG A 267 29.33 -5.49 -8.24
N LEU A 268 29.39 -4.21 -8.61
CA LEU A 268 30.62 -3.43 -8.69
C LEU A 268 30.67 -2.34 -7.61
N SER A 269 31.88 -1.89 -7.27
CA SER A 269 32.07 -0.73 -6.39
C SER A 269 31.85 0.57 -7.17
N SER A 270 31.07 1.49 -6.60
CA SER A 270 30.78 2.79 -7.21
C SER A 270 32.02 3.70 -7.26
N GLY A 271 32.03 4.68 -8.17
CA GLY A 271 33.09 5.69 -8.30
C GLY A 271 34.34 5.22 -9.04
N LYS A 272 34.34 4.00 -9.59
CA LYS A 272 35.43 3.44 -10.41
C LYS A 272 34.96 3.19 -11.84
N ALA A 273 35.85 3.42 -12.80
CA ALA A 273 35.68 3.02 -14.19
C ALA A 273 36.19 1.57 -14.39
N TYR A 274 35.54 0.81 -15.26
CA TYR A 274 35.89 -0.58 -15.54
C TYR A 274 36.09 -0.77 -17.06
N THR A 275 37.18 -1.43 -17.46
CA THR A 275 37.48 -1.71 -18.86
C THR A 275 37.21 -3.19 -19.18
N TRP A 276 36.38 -3.42 -20.20
CA TRP A 276 35.88 -4.71 -20.62
C TRP A 276 36.35 -5.03 -22.03
N MET A 277 36.92 -6.21 -22.23
CA MET A 277 37.29 -6.78 -23.51
C MET A 277 36.16 -7.70 -23.97
N ILE A 278 35.46 -7.29 -25.02
CA ILE A 278 34.31 -8.00 -25.57
C ILE A 278 34.76 -8.67 -26.87
N SER A 279 34.54 -9.98 -27.02
CA SER A 279 34.91 -10.74 -28.22
C SER A 279 33.75 -11.60 -28.70
N PRO A 280 33.19 -11.36 -29.90
CA PRO A 280 32.13 -12.15 -30.48
C PRO A 280 32.66 -13.41 -31.14
N THR A 281 31.89 -14.48 -31.03
CA THR A 281 32.10 -15.78 -31.67
C THR A 281 30.85 -16.12 -32.46
N CYS A 282 30.92 -15.92 -33.77
CA CYS A 282 29.77 -16.07 -34.67
C CYS A 282 29.76 -17.45 -35.36
N TYR A 283 28.57 -17.97 -35.63
CA TYR A 283 28.36 -19.26 -36.26
C TYR A 283 27.62 -19.10 -37.61
N ASN A 284 27.58 -20.17 -38.42
CA ASN A 284 26.81 -20.23 -39.67
C ASN A 284 27.18 -19.19 -40.75
N GLY A 285 28.47 -18.83 -40.85
CA GLY A 285 28.96 -17.90 -41.87
C GLY A 285 28.67 -16.43 -41.59
N PHE A 286 28.08 -16.09 -40.43
CA PHE A 286 27.99 -14.71 -39.97
C PHE A 286 29.35 -14.22 -39.47
N THR A 287 29.72 -13.00 -39.83
CA THR A 287 30.91 -12.31 -39.31
C THR A 287 30.48 -11.11 -38.50
N ALA A 288 30.94 -11.01 -37.25
CA ALA A 288 30.78 -9.79 -36.47
C ALA A 288 31.54 -8.63 -37.13
N PRO A 289 31.09 -7.38 -36.95
CA PRO A 289 31.77 -6.21 -37.51
C PRO A 289 33.16 -5.93 -36.88
N TRP A 290 33.54 -6.66 -35.84
CA TRP A 290 34.78 -6.49 -35.09
C TRP A 290 35.15 -7.80 -34.37
N ASN A 291 36.46 -8.00 -34.13
CA ASN A 291 36.98 -9.22 -33.48
C ASN A 291 37.08 -9.08 -31.95
N THR A 292 37.54 -7.92 -31.47
CA THR A 292 37.59 -7.59 -30.04
C THR A 292 37.36 -6.10 -29.89
N LEU A 293 36.45 -5.73 -28.98
CA LEU A 293 36.13 -4.35 -28.64
C LEU A 293 36.51 -4.09 -27.18
N ALA A 294 37.36 -3.09 -26.94
CA ALA A 294 37.67 -2.61 -25.61
C ALA A 294 36.67 -1.51 -25.23
N TYR A 295 35.79 -1.81 -24.29
CA TYR A 295 34.75 -0.90 -23.80
C TYR A 295 35.06 -0.45 -22.37
N THR A 296 35.19 0.86 -22.15
CA THR A 296 35.40 1.43 -20.81
C THR A 296 34.12 2.05 -20.28
N SER A 297 33.59 1.52 -19.17
CA SER A 297 32.49 2.15 -18.45
C SER A 297 32.98 3.42 -17.74
N PRO A 298 32.16 4.48 -17.65
CA PRO A 298 32.47 5.63 -16.82
C PRO A 298 32.43 5.24 -15.34
N ALA A 299 32.78 6.18 -14.47
CA ALA A 299 32.62 6.00 -13.03
C ALA A 299 31.15 5.71 -12.69
N LEU A 300 30.90 4.53 -12.11
CA LEU A 300 29.54 4.10 -11.82
C LEU A 300 28.98 4.84 -10.60
N ASP A 301 27.83 5.46 -10.75
CA ASP A 301 27.14 6.12 -9.64
C ASP A 301 26.71 5.13 -8.56
N SER A 302 26.77 5.56 -7.30
CA SER A 302 26.31 4.78 -6.15
C SER A 302 24.80 4.59 -6.18
N ALA A 303 24.33 3.41 -5.77
CA ALA A 303 22.91 3.04 -5.69
C ALA A 303 22.16 3.13 -7.03
N LYS A 304 22.89 3.05 -8.15
CA LYS A 304 22.35 2.98 -9.51
C LYS A 304 22.76 1.69 -10.19
N SER A 305 22.00 1.34 -11.22
CA SER A 305 22.23 0.14 -12.01
C SER A 305 22.27 0.47 -13.49
N PHE A 306 23.10 -0.27 -14.22
CA PHE A 306 23.43 0.00 -15.60
C PHE A 306 23.36 -1.27 -16.42
N TYR A 307 23.13 -1.13 -17.72
CA TYR A 307 23.27 -2.22 -18.67
C TYR A 307 24.04 -1.74 -19.89
N VAL A 308 24.90 -2.62 -20.39
CA VAL A 308 25.71 -2.41 -21.58
C VAL A 308 25.10 -3.22 -22.70
N VAL A 309 24.66 -2.52 -23.73
CA VAL A 309 24.12 -3.13 -24.93
C VAL A 309 25.27 -3.32 -25.91
N VAL A 310 25.44 -4.55 -26.39
CA VAL A 310 26.49 -4.91 -27.35
C VAL A 310 25.84 -5.39 -28.64
N GLY A 311 26.26 -4.83 -29.77
CA GLY A 311 25.72 -5.17 -31.08
C GLY A 311 26.56 -4.72 -32.27
N ASN A 312 25.90 -4.67 -33.43
CA ASN A 312 26.51 -4.27 -34.71
C ASN A 312 27.15 -2.88 -34.66
N TYR A 313 26.60 -2.00 -33.82
CA TYR A 313 27.00 -0.62 -33.64
C TYR A 313 28.10 -0.41 -32.57
N GLY A 314 28.61 -1.50 -32.00
CA GLY A 314 29.57 -1.48 -30.90
C GLY A 314 28.89 -1.70 -29.55
N ALA A 315 29.41 -1.06 -28.50
CA ALA A 315 28.89 -1.17 -27.15
C ALA A 315 28.50 0.22 -26.61
N TYR A 316 27.32 0.33 -26.02
CA TYR A 316 26.89 1.54 -25.31
C TYR A 316 26.26 1.19 -23.96
N MET A 317 26.37 2.11 -23.01
CA MET A 317 25.78 1.96 -21.68
C MET A 317 24.68 2.97 -21.43
N THR A 318 23.68 2.48 -20.73
CA THR A 318 22.47 3.19 -20.34
C THR A 318 22.11 2.81 -18.90
N GLN A 319 21.43 3.71 -18.22
CA GLN A 319 20.94 3.48 -16.87
C GLN A 319 19.65 2.66 -16.94
N ALA A 320 19.57 1.61 -16.13
CA ALA A 320 18.35 0.83 -15.99
C ALA A 320 17.61 1.17 -14.70
N VAL A 321 16.28 1.13 -14.78
CA VAL A 321 15.43 1.06 -13.60
C VAL A 321 15.41 -0.39 -13.11
N TRP A 322 15.81 -0.60 -11.86
CA TRP A 322 15.86 -1.94 -11.23
C TRP A 322 14.76 -2.14 -10.19
N ARG A 323 13.88 -1.15 -10.03
CA ARG A 323 12.72 -1.25 -9.17
C ARG A 323 11.51 -1.62 -10.02
N LYS A 324 10.72 -2.57 -9.53
CA LYS A 324 9.43 -2.89 -10.14
C LYS A 324 8.51 -1.65 -10.05
N PRO A 325 7.59 -1.45 -11.00
CA PRO A 325 6.54 -0.44 -10.89
C PRO A 325 5.79 -0.59 -9.56
N THR A 326 5.64 0.52 -8.83
CA THR A 326 4.93 0.55 -7.54
C THR A 326 3.54 1.17 -7.65
N GLU A 327 3.16 1.66 -8.82
CA GLU A 327 1.89 2.33 -9.09
C GLU A 327 1.24 1.74 -10.34
N GLY A 328 -0.09 1.78 -10.41
CA GLY A 328 -0.88 1.35 -11.56
C GLY A 328 -1.49 -0.05 -11.44
N ASN A 329 -2.18 -0.49 -12.50
CA ASN A 329 -3.01 -1.69 -12.52
C ASN A 329 -2.23 -2.97 -12.85
N GLY A 330 -1.05 -3.15 -12.24
CA GLY A 330 -0.14 -4.26 -12.54
C GLY A 330 0.62 -4.07 -13.87
N GLU A 331 1.05 -2.84 -14.12
CA GLU A 331 1.86 -2.45 -15.28
C GLU A 331 3.30 -3.01 -15.15
N PHE A 332 3.96 -3.25 -16.28
CA PHE A 332 5.39 -3.54 -16.36
C PHE A 332 6.14 -2.28 -16.78
N SER A 333 7.40 -2.14 -16.39
CA SER A 333 8.22 -1.01 -16.83
C SER A 333 8.84 -1.32 -18.19
N LEU A 334 8.68 -0.42 -19.16
CA LEU A 334 9.29 -0.53 -20.48
C LEU A 334 10.23 0.65 -20.74
N SER A 335 11.50 0.36 -21.02
CA SER A 335 12.43 1.31 -21.65
C SER A 335 12.62 0.98 -23.13
N ILE A 336 12.85 2.00 -23.95
CA ILE A 336 13.15 1.83 -25.38
C ILE A 336 14.54 2.40 -25.64
N ASN A 337 15.43 1.60 -26.22
CA ASN A 337 16.76 2.00 -26.62
C ASN A 337 16.88 1.80 -28.12
N MET A 338 17.21 2.86 -28.84
CA MET A 338 17.40 2.81 -30.29
C MET A 338 18.85 3.11 -30.61
N ALA A 339 19.49 2.25 -31.41
CA ALA A 339 20.79 2.53 -32.02
C ALA A 339 20.62 2.49 -33.55
N THR A 340 20.73 3.65 -34.17
CA THR A 340 20.41 3.84 -35.59
C THR A 340 21.36 4.82 -36.27
N ASP A 341 21.62 4.64 -37.56
CA ASP A 341 22.37 5.60 -38.39
C ASP A 341 21.51 6.79 -38.82
N VAL A 342 20.19 6.75 -38.57
CA VAL A 342 19.23 7.77 -38.99
C VAL A 342 19.00 8.79 -37.88
N THR A 343 19.42 10.04 -38.11
CA THR A 343 19.32 11.16 -37.16
C THR A 343 17.99 11.93 -37.23
N THR A 344 17.05 11.51 -38.08
CA THR A 344 15.74 12.16 -38.14
C THR A 344 14.98 11.85 -36.86
N VAL A 345 14.75 12.89 -36.05
CA VAL A 345 14.04 12.88 -34.76
C VAL A 345 12.78 12.03 -34.84
N THR A 346 12.73 10.90 -34.13
CA THR A 346 11.64 9.92 -34.22
C THR A 346 10.89 9.87 -32.89
N ASN A 347 9.84 10.67 -32.76
CA ASN A 347 8.89 10.43 -31.69
C ASN A 347 8.29 9.02 -31.88
N LEU A 348 7.99 8.32 -30.80
CA LEU A 348 7.51 6.94 -30.84
C LEU A 348 6.11 6.83 -30.22
N ALA A 349 5.31 5.96 -30.80
CA ALA A 349 4.01 5.55 -30.27
C ALA A 349 4.01 4.04 -30.06
N LEU A 350 3.44 3.59 -28.96
CA LEU A 350 3.21 2.18 -28.64
C LEU A 350 1.71 1.99 -28.45
N CYS A 351 1.12 1.19 -29.33
CA CYS A 351 -0.33 1.10 -29.46
C CYS A 351 -0.76 -0.34 -29.25
N ARG A 352 -1.80 -0.54 -28.45
CA ARG A 352 -2.26 -1.88 -28.13
C ARG A 352 -2.87 -2.51 -29.37
N ARG A 353 -2.49 -3.74 -29.67
CA ARG A 353 -3.13 -4.52 -30.72
C ARG A 353 -4.48 -5.01 -30.20
N GLU A 354 -5.57 -4.42 -30.69
CA GLU A 354 -6.93 -4.89 -30.46
C GLU A 354 -7.41 -5.73 -31.66
N ASP A 355 -8.17 -6.80 -31.40
CA ASP A 355 -8.64 -7.75 -32.43
C ASP A 355 -9.58 -7.11 -33.48
N ASN A 356 -10.10 -5.90 -33.22
CA ASN A 356 -10.98 -5.14 -34.13
C ASN A 356 -10.28 -3.85 -34.57
N ALA A 357 -9.47 -3.93 -35.63
CA ALA A 357 -8.84 -2.79 -36.28
C ALA A 357 -9.88 -1.85 -36.91
N THR A 358 -10.33 -0.82 -36.19
CA THR A 358 -11.38 0.10 -36.69
C THR A 358 -10.88 1.29 -37.53
N ASN A 359 -9.57 1.51 -37.71
CA ASN A 359 -9.10 2.50 -38.70
C ASN A 359 -7.64 2.33 -39.10
N SER A 360 -7.34 2.08 -40.39
CA SER A 360 -5.93 1.94 -40.85
C SER A 360 -5.15 3.24 -40.77
N ASN A 361 -5.83 4.39 -40.70
CA ASN A 361 -5.20 5.70 -40.65
C ASN A 361 -4.87 6.15 -39.21
N PHE A 362 -5.54 5.57 -38.20
CA PHE A 362 -5.32 5.85 -36.78
C PHE A 362 -5.28 4.53 -35.98
N PRO A 363 -4.23 3.70 -36.17
CA PRO A 363 -4.10 2.42 -35.46
C PRO A 363 -3.89 2.58 -33.95
N CYS A 364 -3.74 3.81 -33.48
CA CYS A 364 -3.55 4.21 -32.09
C CYS A 364 -4.73 5.04 -31.56
N ASP A 365 -5.92 4.86 -32.13
CA ASP A 365 -7.19 5.46 -31.67
C ASP A 365 -7.96 4.46 -30.80
N PRO A 366 -7.60 4.29 -29.51
CA PRO A 366 -8.46 3.59 -28.61
C PRO A 366 -9.53 4.56 -28.13
N GLY A 367 -10.79 4.11 -28.07
CA GLY A 367 -11.85 4.86 -27.38
C GLY A 367 -11.59 5.08 -25.86
N ASN A 368 -10.37 4.83 -25.37
CA ASN A 368 -9.91 4.94 -24.00
C ASN A 368 -8.38 5.15 -23.95
N ASP A 369 -7.89 6.19 -23.25
CA ASP A 369 -6.48 6.62 -23.21
C ASP A 369 -5.47 5.56 -22.73
N ASN A 370 -5.93 4.44 -22.17
CA ASN A 370 -5.11 3.39 -21.58
C ASN A 370 -4.44 2.42 -22.57
N ASN A 371 -4.70 2.56 -23.88
CA ASN A 371 -4.19 1.67 -24.92
C ASN A 371 -3.19 2.36 -25.86
N PHE A 372 -2.71 3.54 -25.46
CA PHE A 372 -1.74 4.34 -26.20
C PHE A 372 -0.67 4.90 -25.26
N TYR A 373 0.58 4.58 -25.55
CA TYR A 373 1.74 5.20 -24.91
C TYR A 373 2.58 5.87 -25.97
N TYR A 374 3.29 6.94 -25.62
CA TYR A 374 4.16 7.61 -26.57
C TYR A 374 5.41 8.13 -25.90
N TRP A 375 6.46 8.35 -26.68
CA TRP A 375 7.69 9.02 -26.27
C TRP A 375 7.99 10.17 -27.21
N GLN A 376 8.19 11.36 -26.65
CA GLN A 376 8.39 12.59 -27.40
C GLN A 376 9.74 13.23 -27.14
N LEU A 377 10.28 13.84 -28.19
CA LEU A 377 11.49 14.63 -28.16
C LEU A 377 11.10 16.11 -28.21
N ASN A 378 11.55 16.89 -27.21
CA ASN A 378 11.38 18.35 -27.16
C ASN A 378 9.88 18.78 -27.18
N TYR A 379 9.25 18.67 -26.01
CA TYR A 379 7.91 19.14 -25.68
C TYR A 379 7.76 20.67 -25.88
N ASN A 380 6.53 21.19 -25.79
CA ASN A 380 6.27 22.63 -25.99
C ASN A 380 6.96 23.54 -24.96
N ASP A 381 7.32 22.98 -23.80
CA ASP A 381 8.04 23.63 -22.71
C ASP A 381 9.56 23.39 -22.77
N GLY A 382 10.06 22.70 -23.80
CA GLY A 382 11.48 22.39 -23.99
C GLY A 382 11.94 21.09 -23.30
N THR A 383 11.07 20.36 -22.60
CA THR A 383 11.43 19.09 -21.94
C THR A 383 11.52 17.92 -22.94
N THR A 384 11.98 16.73 -22.55
CA THR A 384 12.06 15.55 -23.47
C THR A 384 11.87 14.22 -22.74
N ASP A 385 11.40 13.18 -23.44
CA ASP A 385 11.35 11.80 -22.93
C ASP A 385 12.66 11.02 -23.20
N LEU A 386 13.72 11.69 -23.66
CA LEU A 386 15.06 11.11 -23.60
C LEU A 386 15.48 11.01 -22.14
N GLY A 387 16.15 9.92 -21.78
CA GLY A 387 16.63 9.61 -20.44
C GLY A 387 17.55 10.68 -19.87
N THR A 388 16.95 11.75 -19.34
CA THR A 388 17.53 12.68 -18.39
C THR A 388 17.02 12.32 -17.00
N ASP A 389 17.90 12.48 -16.01
CA ASP A 389 17.48 12.63 -14.63
C ASP A 389 16.42 13.76 -14.59
N PRO A 390 15.25 13.61 -13.95
CA PRO A 390 14.24 14.68 -13.87
C PRO A 390 14.76 16.00 -13.24
N GLU A 391 15.97 16.02 -12.68
CA GLU A 391 16.65 17.21 -12.13
C GLU A 391 17.71 17.84 -13.06
N ASP A 392 17.98 17.31 -14.27
CA ASP A 392 19.08 17.76 -15.14
C ASP A 392 18.59 18.20 -16.52
N ASP A 393 18.39 19.52 -16.68
CA ASP A 393 17.86 20.23 -17.86
C ASP A 393 18.78 20.25 -19.11
N ASN A 394 19.93 19.56 -19.08
CA ASN A 394 20.87 19.58 -20.21
C ASN A 394 20.58 18.47 -21.25
N LEU A 395 20.10 18.91 -22.41
CA LEU A 395 19.66 18.15 -23.59
C LEU A 395 20.81 17.53 -24.44
N ASP A 396 21.96 17.23 -23.84
CA ASP A 396 23.10 16.63 -24.56
C ASP A 396 23.18 15.12 -24.29
N ASN A 397 22.67 14.31 -25.22
CA ASN A 397 22.94 12.88 -25.47
C ASN A 397 23.47 12.04 -24.30
N LYS A 398 22.62 11.31 -23.55
CA LYS A 398 23.09 10.51 -22.39
C LYS A 398 23.02 8.99 -22.59
N THR A 399 23.81 8.49 -23.54
CA THR A 399 24.58 7.26 -23.29
C THR A 399 25.74 7.63 -22.37
N LEU A 400 25.88 6.96 -21.23
CA LEU A 400 26.93 7.27 -20.25
C LEU A 400 28.33 6.96 -20.80
N SER A 401 28.44 6.01 -21.73
CA SER A 401 29.64 5.71 -22.49
C SER A 401 29.27 4.93 -23.76
N TRP A 402 30.04 5.13 -24.83
CA TRP A 402 29.88 4.42 -26.09
C TRP A 402 31.25 4.12 -26.72
N THR A 403 31.34 2.99 -27.40
CA THR A 403 32.53 2.60 -28.18
C THR A 403 32.08 1.99 -29.51
N SER A 404 32.50 2.59 -30.62
CA SER A 404 32.30 2.08 -31.98
C SER A 404 33.36 1.04 -32.35
N PRO A 405 33.02 0.15 -33.31
CA PRO A 405 34.02 -0.59 -34.06
C PRO A 405 34.92 0.38 -34.85
N PRO A 406 36.21 0.07 -35.03
CA PRO A 406 37.11 0.89 -35.85
C PRO A 406 36.57 1.03 -37.29
N ASN A 407 36.61 2.26 -37.83
CA ASN A 407 36.13 2.64 -39.17
C ASN A 407 34.60 2.58 -39.40
N SER A 408 33.78 2.58 -38.34
CA SER A 408 32.31 2.67 -38.45
C SER A 408 31.80 4.10 -38.23
N PRO A 409 30.72 4.54 -38.93
CA PRO A 409 30.01 5.76 -38.57
C PRO A 409 29.44 5.65 -37.15
N SER A 410 29.41 6.78 -36.44
CA SER A 410 28.79 6.86 -35.11
C SER A 410 27.27 6.78 -35.25
N PRO A 411 26.61 5.78 -34.65
CA PRO A 411 25.16 5.72 -34.60
C PRO A 411 24.63 6.82 -33.68
N ALA A 412 23.42 7.30 -33.97
CA ALA A 412 22.60 7.96 -32.97
C ALA A 412 22.06 6.91 -32.00
N VAL A 413 22.43 7.01 -30.73
CA VAL A 413 21.86 6.19 -29.65
C VAL A 413 20.87 7.03 -28.87
N LEU A 414 19.60 6.66 -28.94
CA LEU A 414 18.50 7.30 -28.23
C LEU A 414 18.03 6.37 -27.11
N ASN A 415 18.03 6.87 -25.89
CA ASN A 415 17.52 6.15 -24.72
C ASN A 415 16.27 6.86 -24.22
N TYR A 416 15.13 6.18 -24.26
CA TYR A 416 13.87 6.72 -23.79
C TYR A 416 13.60 6.33 -22.34
N ILE A 417 13.00 7.26 -21.58
CA ILE A 417 12.63 7.02 -20.18
C ILE A 417 11.73 5.79 -20.03
N ASN A 418 11.86 5.11 -18.90
CA ASN A 418 10.98 4.02 -18.51
C ASN A 418 9.55 4.54 -18.31
N LYS A 419 8.58 3.93 -18.99
CA LYS A 419 7.15 4.17 -18.73
C LYS A 419 6.47 2.88 -18.26
N PRO A 420 5.51 2.97 -17.33
CA PRO A 420 4.71 1.82 -16.95
C PRO A 420 3.68 1.53 -18.06
N VAL A 421 3.69 0.30 -18.56
CA VAL A 421 2.89 -0.19 -19.69
C VAL A 421 2.08 -1.39 -19.24
N ARG A 422 0.80 -1.47 -19.66
CA ARG A 422 -0.04 -2.62 -19.31
C ARG A 422 0.38 -3.90 -20.05
N PRO A 423 0.25 -5.08 -19.41
CA PRO A 423 0.43 -6.35 -20.11
C PRO A 423 -0.49 -6.48 -21.33
N GLY A 424 0.05 -7.03 -22.41
CA GLY A 424 -0.67 -7.26 -23.66
C GLY A 424 0.25 -7.34 -24.88
N VAL A 425 -0.38 -7.36 -26.05
CA VAL A 425 0.28 -7.26 -27.35
C VAL A 425 0.25 -5.81 -27.80
N TRP A 426 1.41 -5.29 -28.16
CA TRP A 426 1.66 -3.90 -28.50
C TRP A 426 2.41 -3.80 -29.83
N ASP A 427 2.10 -2.77 -30.59
CA ASP A 427 2.77 -2.44 -31.84
C ASP A 427 3.45 -1.08 -31.71
N LEU A 428 4.70 -1.00 -32.17
CA LEU A 428 5.49 0.24 -32.13
C LEU A 428 5.32 0.98 -33.47
N TYR A 429 5.12 2.29 -33.38
CA TYR A 429 4.93 3.20 -34.49
C TYR A 429 5.84 4.43 -34.37
N TYR A 430 6.21 4.98 -35.52
CA TYR A 430 6.79 6.32 -35.62
C TYR A 430 5.70 7.38 -35.62
N MET A 431 5.92 8.44 -34.85
CA MET A 431 5.13 9.65 -34.87
C MET A 431 5.90 10.74 -35.62
N PRO A 432 5.54 11.04 -36.88
CA PRO A 432 6.17 12.11 -37.67
C PRO A 432 5.89 13.51 -37.11
N GLU A 433 4.77 13.68 -36.41
CA GLU A 433 4.37 14.95 -35.80
C GLU A 433 4.64 14.95 -34.29
N ARG A 434 4.80 16.14 -33.69
CA ARG A 434 4.88 16.30 -32.22
C ARG A 434 3.47 16.43 -31.66
N ALA A 435 3.12 15.64 -30.64
CA ALA A 435 1.83 15.77 -29.96
C ALA A 435 1.86 17.01 -29.04
N LYS A 436 1.42 18.15 -29.57
CA LYS A 436 1.28 19.37 -28.76
C LYS A 436 0.02 19.29 -27.92
N ASP A 437 0.15 19.55 -26.62
CA ASP A 437 -1.01 19.99 -25.85
C ASP A 437 -1.30 21.44 -26.27
N VAL A 438 -2.57 21.70 -26.58
CA VAL A 438 -3.20 23.02 -26.62
C VAL A 438 -2.90 23.89 -27.86
N ASP A 439 -3.71 23.74 -28.92
CA ASP A 439 -4.21 24.85 -29.78
C ASP A 439 -5.29 24.34 -30.75
N SER A 440 -6.23 25.19 -31.16
CA SER A 440 -7.36 24.84 -32.06
C SER A 440 -6.98 24.42 -33.49
N LYS A 441 -5.69 24.36 -33.80
CA LYS A 441 -5.13 24.01 -35.12
C LYS A 441 -4.29 22.72 -35.11
N THR A 442 -4.20 22.00 -33.99
CA THR A 442 -3.39 20.78 -33.89
C THR A 442 -4.28 19.56 -33.66
N PRO A 443 -4.01 18.40 -34.30
CA PRO A 443 -4.75 17.17 -34.01
C PRO A 443 -4.61 16.75 -32.55
N ASP A 444 -5.68 16.19 -31.99
CA ASP A 444 -5.64 15.54 -30.67
C ASP A 444 -4.56 14.45 -30.66
N ARG A 445 -3.94 14.19 -29.50
CA ARG A 445 -2.89 13.17 -29.34
C ARG A 445 -3.35 11.79 -29.83
N THR A 446 -4.64 11.50 -29.66
CA THR A 446 -5.33 10.28 -30.08
C THR A 446 -5.59 10.19 -31.59
N LYS A 447 -5.41 11.30 -32.33
CA LYS A 447 -5.65 11.42 -33.78
C LYS A 447 -4.39 11.77 -34.56
N LEU A 448 -3.22 11.47 -34.01
CA LEU A 448 -1.97 11.68 -34.74
C LEU A 448 -1.75 10.58 -35.79
N PRO A 449 -1.31 10.94 -37.00
CA PRO A 449 -0.88 9.95 -37.98
C PRO A 449 0.37 9.23 -37.46
N VAL A 450 0.39 7.91 -37.59
CA VAL A 450 1.46 7.05 -37.08
C VAL A 450 1.88 6.04 -38.15
N ASN A 451 3.18 5.81 -38.28
CA ASN A 451 3.73 4.87 -39.26
C ASN A 451 4.24 3.61 -38.57
N TYR A 452 3.73 2.44 -38.94
CA TYR A 452 4.13 1.18 -38.31
C TYR A 452 5.62 0.90 -38.52
N THR A 453 6.32 0.53 -37.45
CA THR A 453 7.77 0.27 -37.48
C THR A 453 8.12 -1.15 -37.92
N GLY A 454 7.16 -2.08 -37.98
CA GLY A 454 7.43 -3.51 -38.16
C GLY A 454 7.70 -4.25 -36.83
N ILE A 455 7.66 -3.55 -35.69
CA ILE A 455 8.03 -4.09 -34.38
C ILE A 455 6.78 -4.31 -33.54
N SER A 456 6.56 -5.56 -33.14
CA SER A 456 5.49 -5.96 -32.22
C SER A 456 6.06 -6.54 -30.94
N LEU A 457 5.52 -6.17 -29.80
CA LEU A 457 5.90 -6.55 -28.45
C LEU A 457 4.77 -7.31 -27.77
N GLU A 458 5.06 -8.48 -27.20
CA GLU A 458 4.12 -9.24 -26.40
C GLU A 458 4.71 -9.44 -25.01
N VAL A 459 4.05 -8.88 -24.00
CA VAL A 459 4.45 -9.01 -22.59
C VAL A 459 3.20 -9.28 -21.78
N GLU A 460 3.06 -10.50 -21.27
CA GLU A 460 1.92 -10.89 -20.43
C GLU A 460 2.19 -10.73 -18.93
N GLY A 461 3.47 -10.66 -18.53
CA GLY A 461 3.88 -10.59 -17.14
C GLY A 461 3.71 -9.21 -16.50
N GLN A 462 3.28 -9.18 -15.24
CA GLN A 462 3.10 -7.95 -14.45
C GLN A 462 4.34 -7.60 -13.62
N GLY A 463 4.58 -6.31 -13.37
CA GLY A 463 5.62 -5.83 -12.46
C GLY A 463 7.07 -6.03 -12.93
N GLY A 464 7.29 -6.71 -14.06
CA GLY A 464 8.62 -6.89 -14.64
C GLY A 464 9.21 -5.58 -15.17
N VAL A 465 10.53 -5.54 -15.36
CA VAL A 465 11.20 -4.43 -16.04
C VAL A 465 11.83 -4.95 -17.32
N PHE A 466 11.46 -4.34 -18.43
CA PHE A 466 11.86 -4.74 -19.77
C PHE A 466 12.55 -3.59 -20.50
N ALA A 467 13.59 -3.94 -21.26
CA ALA A 467 14.24 -3.03 -22.20
C ALA A 467 14.01 -3.54 -23.62
N LEU A 468 13.34 -2.74 -24.42
CA LEU A 468 13.21 -2.94 -25.86
C LEU A 468 14.40 -2.29 -26.55
N ILE A 469 15.20 -3.10 -27.22
CA ILE A 469 16.35 -2.64 -28.00
C ILE A 469 16.01 -2.75 -29.48
N VAL A 470 16.08 -1.60 -30.16
CA VAL A 470 15.82 -1.47 -31.60
C VAL A 470 17.11 -1.09 -32.29
N THR A 471 17.52 -1.89 -33.26
CA THR A 471 18.71 -1.63 -34.06
C THR A 471 18.39 -1.71 -35.55
N THR A 472 19.03 -0.84 -36.34
CA THR A 472 18.95 -0.89 -37.81
C THR A 472 19.88 -1.98 -38.36
N ASP A 473 19.38 -2.75 -39.32
CA ASP A 473 20.22 -3.66 -40.10
C ASP A 473 20.99 -2.85 -41.15
N ARG A 474 22.32 -2.85 -41.05
CA ARG A 474 23.23 -2.14 -41.97
C ARG A 474 23.12 -2.62 -43.42
N SER A 475 22.59 -3.82 -43.67
CA SER A 475 22.48 -4.35 -45.03
C SER A 475 21.32 -3.75 -45.83
N ASN A 476 20.23 -3.36 -45.16
CA ASN A 476 18.97 -2.95 -45.81
C ASN A 476 18.38 -1.63 -45.29
N ASN A 477 19.05 -0.92 -44.36
CA ASN A 477 18.53 0.30 -43.69
C ASN A 477 17.15 0.14 -43.02
N ASN A 478 16.65 -1.09 -42.87
CA ASN A 478 15.40 -1.38 -42.21
C ASN A 478 15.62 -1.63 -40.71
N MET A 479 14.74 -1.08 -39.87
CA MET A 479 14.71 -1.30 -38.42
C MET A 479 14.13 -2.69 -38.11
N ASN A 480 14.85 -3.76 -38.47
CA ASN A 480 14.30 -5.11 -38.38
C ASN A 480 14.85 -5.92 -37.19
N ALA A 481 15.94 -5.50 -36.56
CA ALA A 481 16.53 -6.23 -35.44
C ALA A 481 15.93 -5.73 -34.12
N LYS A 482 14.97 -6.51 -33.62
CA LYS A 482 14.30 -6.32 -32.33
C LYS A 482 14.82 -7.34 -31.32
N SER A 483 15.28 -6.85 -30.16
CA SER A 483 15.53 -7.69 -28.99
C SER A 483 14.85 -7.09 -27.77
N ILE A 484 14.01 -7.89 -27.09
CA ILE A 484 13.49 -7.53 -25.78
C ILE A 484 14.28 -8.28 -24.72
N TYR A 485 14.76 -7.54 -23.73
CA TYR A 485 15.45 -8.10 -22.58
C TYR A 485 14.66 -7.84 -21.32
N GLN A 486 14.52 -8.89 -20.52
CA GLN A 486 13.96 -8.81 -19.19
C GLN A 486 15.09 -8.48 -18.22
N ILE A 487 15.06 -7.27 -17.65
CA ILE A 487 16.06 -6.82 -16.66
C ILE A 487 15.66 -7.33 -15.27
N VAL A 488 14.37 -7.22 -14.94
CA VAL A 488 13.81 -7.66 -13.67
C VAL A 488 12.67 -8.64 -13.94
N PRO A 489 12.59 -9.79 -13.24
CA PRO A 489 11.54 -10.76 -13.45
C PRO A 489 10.15 -10.24 -13.09
N SER A 490 9.15 -10.74 -13.83
CA SER A 490 7.74 -10.46 -13.56
C SER A 490 7.31 -11.05 -12.20
N ASN A 491 6.15 -10.61 -11.71
CA ASN A 491 5.57 -11.15 -10.49
C ASN A 491 5.09 -12.59 -10.73
N HIS A 492 5.37 -13.48 -9.77
CA HIS A 492 5.01 -14.90 -9.85
C HIS A 492 4.08 -15.36 -8.72
N ILE A 493 4.05 -14.64 -7.60
CA ILE A 493 3.22 -14.99 -6.45
C ILE A 493 1.82 -14.41 -6.67
N SER A 494 0.80 -15.26 -6.78
CA SER A 494 -0.59 -14.80 -6.95
C SER A 494 -1.06 -13.97 -5.75
N ILE A 495 -1.76 -12.86 -6.04
CA ILE A 495 -2.39 -11.96 -5.06
C ILE A 495 -3.33 -12.69 -4.08
N LEU A 496 -3.88 -13.85 -4.49
CA LEU A 496 -4.76 -14.68 -3.66
C LEU A 496 -4.10 -15.18 -2.37
N TRP A 497 -2.77 -15.22 -2.30
CA TRP A 497 -2.03 -15.54 -1.08
C TRP A 497 -2.20 -14.48 0.03
N GLN A 498 -2.81 -13.33 -0.25
CA GLN A 498 -3.23 -12.37 0.77
C GLN A 498 -4.56 -12.72 1.46
N ILE A 499 -5.37 -13.61 0.89
CA ILE A 499 -6.68 -13.95 1.47
C ILE A 499 -6.53 -14.52 2.91
N PRO A 500 -5.58 -15.44 3.21
CA PRO A 500 -5.43 -15.98 4.56
C PRO A 500 -5.11 -14.92 5.62
N GLN A 501 -4.20 -13.98 5.33
CA GLN A 501 -3.86 -12.91 6.29
C GLN A 501 -5.05 -11.97 6.50
N ILE A 502 -5.80 -11.63 5.44
CA ILE A 502 -6.98 -10.77 5.52
C ILE A 502 -8.07 -11.47 6.33
N ALA A 503 -8.38 -12.74 6.05
CA ALA A 503 -9.38 -13.49 6.78
C ALA A 503 -9.07 -13.62 8.28
N VAL A 504 -7.81 -13.90 8.65
CA VAL A 504 -7.42 -13.98 10.06
C VAL A 504 -7.50 -12.60 10.73
N LEU A 505 -7.13 -11.52 10.03
CA LEU A 505 -7.28 -10.16 10.56
C LEU A 505 -8.75 -9.75 10.69
N THR A 506 -9.63 -10.13 9.76
CA THR A 506 -11.07 -9.89 9.87
C THR A 506 -11.67 -10.62 11.08
N ALA A 507 -11.27 -11.87 11.31
CA ALA A 507 -11.65 -12.61 12.51
C ALA A 507 -11.14 -11.92 13.79
N ALA A 508 -9.93 -11.36 13.75
CA ALA A 508 -9.37 -10.56 14.83
C ALA A 508 -10.17 -9.28 15.08
N GLU A 509 -10.58 -8.57 14.02
CA GLU A 509 -11.41 -7.37 14.08
C GLU A 509 -12.76 -7.64 14.77
N ILE A 510 -13.45 -8.72 14.41
CA ILE A 510 -14.73 -9.08 15.02
C ILE A 510 -14.58 -9.33 16.52
N LEU A 511 -13.51 -10.04 16.91
CA LEU A 511 -13.23 -10.38 18.30
C LEU A 511 -12.63 -9.26 19.13
N PHE A 512 -12.09 -8.21 18.49
CA PHE A 512 -11.40 -7.12 19.18
C PHE A 512 -12.18 -5.81 19.09
N SER A 513 -12.47 -5.34 17.87
CA SER A 513 -13.09 -4.05 17.59
C SER A 513 -14.57 -4.07 17.94
N ILE A 514 -15.36 -4.98 17.35
CA ILE A 514 -16.82 -5.02 17.56
C ILE A 514 -17.15 -5.25 19.04
N THR A 515 -16.49 -6.25 19.66
CA THR A 515 -16.65 -6.51 21.10
C THR A 515 -16.08 -5.40 21.97
N GLY A 516 -15.05 -4.69 21.49
CA GLY A 516 -14.45 -3.56 22.19
C GLY A 516 -15.40 -2.37 22.25
N TYR A 517 -16.11 -2.07 21.15
CA TYR A 517 -17.19 -1.09 21.13
C TYR A 517 -18.35 -1.48 22.06
N GLU A 518 -18.76 -2.75 22.05
CA GLU A 518 -19.78 -3.29 22.94
C GLU A 518 -19.37 -3.19 24.42
N PHE A 519 -18.11 -3.52 24.73
CA PHE A 519 -17.51 -3.37 26.06
C PHE A 519 -17.46 -1.91 26.49
N ALA A 520 -16.95 -1.03 25.64
CA ALA A 520 -16.88 0.41 25.88
C ALA A 520 -18.26 1.00 26.16
N TYR A 521 -19.30 0.55 25.45
CA TYR A 521 -20.66 1.01 25.64
C TYR A 521 -21.31 0.47 26.93
N SER A 522 -21.13 -0.82 27.22
CA SER A 522 -21.74 -1.49 28.39
C SER A 522 -21.09 -1.11 29.72
N GLN A 523 -19.80 -0.76 29.69
CA GLN A 523 -19.04 -0.34 30.87
C GLN A 523 -19.06 1.19 31.11
N ALA A 524 -19.71 1.94 30.23
CA ALA A 524 -19.85 3.39 30.37
C ALA A 524 -21.13 3.74 31.16
N ALA A 525 -20.98 4.62 32.15
CA ALA A 525 -22.13 5.24 32.81
C ALA A 525 -23.06 5.92 31.78
N PRO A 526 -24.39 5.93 31.98
CA PRO A 526 -25.35 6.48 31.03
C PRO A 526 -25.07 7.93 30.61
N SER A 527 -24.49 8.72 31.52
CA SER A 527 -24.09 10.12 31.30
C SER A 527 -22.75 10.26 30.54
N MET A 528 -21.92 9.23 30.47
CA MET A 528 -20.54 9.28 29.93
C MET A 528 -20.31 8.44 28.68
N LYS A 529 -21.36 7.80 28.13
CA LYS A 529 -21.25 6.96 26.91
C LYS A 529 -20.56 7.68 25.76
N SER A 530 -20.91 8.94 25.47
CA SER A 530 -20.27 9.72 24.40
C SER A 530 -18.78 10.00 24.68
N LEU A 531 -18.41 10.24 25.94
CA LEU A 531 -17.02 10.46 26.35
C LEU A 531 -16.18 9.19 26.18
N VAL A 532 -16.69 8.03 26.61
CA VAL A 532 -16.00 6.74 26.43
C VAL A 532 -15.81 6.41 24.95
N GLN A 533 -16.81 6.65 24.12
CA GLN A 533 -16.71 6.44 22.67
C GLN A 533 -15.70 7.41 22.02
N ALA A 534 -15.66 8.67 22.45
CA ALA A 534 -14.63 9.61 22.00
C ALA A 534 -13.22 9.16 22.41
N MET A 535 -13.06 8.62 23.62
CA MET A 535 -11.80 8.02 24.07
C MET A 535 -11.40 6.79 23.27
N TRP A 536 -12.36 5.97 22.85
CA TRP A 536 -12.10 4.86 21.94
C TRP A 536 -11.54 5.34 20.61
N LEU A 537 -12.19 6.32 19.96
CA LEU A 537 -11.68 6.90 18.70
C LEU A 537 -10.30 7.55 18.86
N LEU A 538 -10.01 8.11 20.04
CA LEU A 538 -8.67 8.63 20.34
C LEU A 538 -7.60 7.52 20.31
N THR A 539 -7.95 6.28 20.68
CA THR A 539 -7.01 5.15 20.58
C THR A 539 -6.64 4.84 19.12
N THR A 540 -7.58 4.99 18.19
CA THR A 540 -7.32 4.84 16.75
C THR A 540 -6.32 5.88 16.29
N ALA A 541 -6.53 7.16 16.65
CA ALA A 541 -5.61 8.24 16.31
C ALA A 541 -4.18 8.01 16.85
N PHE A 542 -4.05 7.47 18.07
CA PHE A 542 -2.75 7.08 18.61
C PHE A 542 -2.13 5.90 17.83
N GLY A 543 -2.94 4.93 17.41
CA GLY A 543 -2.51 3.83 16.56
C GLY A 543 -1.91 4.32 15.23
N ASP A 544 -2.65 5.18 14.52
CA ASP A 544 -2.19 5.80 13.27
C ASP A 544 -0.88 6.59 13.47
N THR A 545 -0.77 7.31 14.58
CA THR A 545 0.45 8.07 14.91
C THR A 545 1.66 7.16 15.09
N ILE A 546 1.50 5.97 15.67
CA ILE A 546 2.58 4.98 15.82
C ILE A 546 3.07 4.53 14.44
N ILE A 547 2.17 4.32 13.47
CA ILE A 547 2.53 3.94 12.10
C ILE A 547 3.41 5.03 11.45
N VAL A 548 2.99 6.30 11.57
CA VAL A 548 3.72 7.44 11.01
C VAL A 548 5.13 7.54 11.61
N ILE A 549 5.27 7.39 12.93
CA ILE A 549 6.58 7.44 13.61
C ILE A 549 7.50 6.32 13.12
N ILE A 550 7.01 5.08 13.07
CA ILE A 550 7.84 3.93 12.62
C ILE A 550 8.28 4.11 11.17
N THR A 551 7.38 4.61 10.32
CA THR A 551 7.67 4.88 8.90
C THR A 551 8.75 5.95 8.75
N LEU A 552 8.68 7.04 9.52
CA LEU A 552 9.68 8.12 9.50
C LEU A 552 11.07 7.68 9.98
N LEU A 553 11.13 6.74 10.93
CA LEU A 553 12.40 6.24 11.45
C LEU A 553 13.12 5.31 10.48
N ASN A 554 12.45 4.80 9.44
CA ASN A 554 12.98 3.88 8.44
C ASN A 554 13.85 2.76 9.05
N LEU A 555 13.32 2.12 10.10
CA LEU A 555 14.07 1.18 10.95
C LEU A 555 14.44 -0.13 10.25
N PHE A 556 13.73 -0.49 9.17
CA PHE A 556 13.85 -1.78 8.52
C PHE A 556 13.98 -1.63 7.00
N ASP A 557 15.03 -2.22 6.43
CA ASP A 557 15.19 -2.30 4.96
C ASP A 557 14.30 -3.41 4.34
N ASN A 558 13.82 -4.34 5.16
CA ASN A 558 13.03 -5.50 4.71
C ASN A 558 11.64 -5.51 5.35
N MET A 559 10.62 -5.39 4.49
CA MET A 559 9.21 -5.37 4.91
C MET A 559 8.79 -6.64 5.67
N ALA A 560 9.37 -7.82 5.37
CA ALA A 560 9.04 -9.04 6.12
C ALA A 560 9.49 -8.96 7.60
N ILE A 561 10.64 -8.34 7.86
CA ILE A 561 11.16 -8.15 9.22
C ILE A 561 10.30 -7.13 9.96
N GLU A 562 9.90 -6.05 9.29
CA GLU A 562 8.97 -5.06 9.82
C GLU A 562 7.64 -5.69 10.24
N LEU A 563 7.05 -6.55 9.41
CA LEU A 563 5.81 -7.26 9.74
C LEU A 563 5.96 -8.22 10.94
N LEU A 564 7.10 -8.91 11.06
CA LEU A 564 7.39 -9.75 12.24
C LEU A 564 7.59 -8.91 13.51
N PHE A 565 8.21 -7.73 13.38
CA PHE A 565 8.38 -6.79 14.48
C PHE A 565 7.03 -6.30 15.01
N TYR A 566 6.09 -5.94 14.11
CA TYR A 566 4.72 -5.62 14.49
C TYR A 566 4.02 -6.77 15.22
N ALA A 567 4.15 -8.01 14.72
CA ALA A 567 3.60 -9.19 15.39
C ALA A 567 4.18 -9.39 16.80
N ALA A 568 5.49 -9.19 16.97
CA ALA A 568 6.16 -9.34 18.26
C ALA A 568 5.72 -8.28 19.28
N ILE A 569 5.63 -7.01 18.88
CA ILE A 569 5.12 -5.95 19.77
C ILE A 569 3.68 -6.23 20.14
N MET A 570 2.84 -6.61 19.17
CA MET A 570 1.44 -6.90 19.44
C MET A 570 1.28 -8.05 20.43
N LEU A 571 2.09 -9.09 20.32
CA LEU A 571 2.10 -10.21 21.26
C LEU A 571 2.40 -9.73 22.69
N VAL A 572 3.43 -8.89 22.87
CA VAL A 572 3.78 -8.33 24.18
C VAL A 572 2.61 -7.49 24.74
N VAL A 573 2.03 -6.63 23.90
CA VAL A 573 0.93 -5.75 24.30
C VAL A 573 -0.33 -6.52 24.69
N ILE A 574 -0.63 -7.62 23.98
CA ILE A 574 -1.76 -8.49 24.30
C ILE A 574 -1.51 -9.32 25.56
N ILE A 575 -0.28 -9.76 25.83
CA ILE A 575 0.07 -10.39 27.10
C ILE A 575 -0.15 -9.39 28.25
N ILE A 576 0.30 -8.14 28.09
CA ILE A 576 0.05 -7.09 29.08
C ILE A 576 -1.45 -6.86 29.25
N PHE A 577 -2.21 -6.73 28.16
CA PHE A 577 -3.67 -6.55 28.21
C PHE A 577 -4.37 -7.71 28.91
N ALA A 578 -3.97 -8.96 28.66
CA ALA A 578 -4.51 -10.14 29.33
C ALA A 578 -4.24 -10.12 30.85
N LEU A 579 -3.02 -9.71 31.26
CA LEU A 579 -2.67 -9.57 32.67
C LEU A 579 -3.47 -8.46 33.35
N ILE A 580 -3.56 -7.28 32.73
CA ILE A 580 -4.35 -6.16 33.28
C ILE A 580 -5.84 -6.55 33.35
N SER A 581 -6.37 -7.21 32.32
CA SER A 581 -7.75 -7.73 32.32
C SER A 581 -8.01 -8.71 33.46
N GLN A 582 -7.07 -9.59 33.80
CA GLN A 582 -7.25 -10.61 34.81
C GLN A 582 -7.07 -10.07 36.24
N PHE A 583 -6.08 -9.20 36.46
CA PHE A 583 -5.69 -8.76 37.81
C PHE A 583 -6.28 -7.42 38.23
N TYR A 584 -6.69 -6.55 37.29
CA TYR A 584 -7.07 -5.18 37.59
C TYR A 584 -8.53 -4.84 37.26
N TYR A 585 -9.13 -5.45 36.23
CA TYR A 585 -10.47 -5.05 35.80
C TYR A 585 -11.60 -5.73 36.57
N THR A 586 -12.50 -4.91 37.12
CA THR A 586 -13.80 -5.33 37.64
C THR A 586 -14.90 -4.83 36.72
N TYR A 587 -15.80 -5.73 36.30
CA TYR A 587 -16.94 -5.37 35.47
C TYR A 587 -17.95 -4.57 36.29
N ASN A 588 -18.37 -3.41 35.77
CA ASN A 588 -19.51 -2.67 36.27
C ASN A 588 -20.73 -3.03 35.40
N ASP A 589 -21.82 -3.46 36.01
CA ASP A 589 -23.06 -3.83 35.32
C ASP A 589 -24.09 -2.70 35.47
N TYR A 590 -24.10 -1.76 34.52
CA TYR A 590 -25.02 -0.62 34.52
C TYR A 590 -26.41 -1.00 33.97
N THR A 591 -26.62 -2.24 33.52
CA THR A 591 -27.87 -2.66 32.84
C THR A 591 -28.95 -3.19 33.79
N LYS A 592 -28.58 -3.71 34.97
CA LYS A 592 -29.53 -4.27 35.96
C LYS A 592 -30.12 -3.28 36.96
N GLY A 593 -29.62 -2.04 36.99
CA GLY A 593 -30.05 -1.04 37.98
C GLY A 593 -31.32 -0.27 37.61
N ASN A 594 -31.84 -0.42 36.39
CA ASN A 594 -33.02 0.33 35.94
C ASN A 594 -34.35 -0.41 36.18
N ASP A 595 -34.35 -1.73 36.37
CA ASP A 595 -35.61 -2.49 36.49
C ASP A 595 -36.15 -2.55 37.93
N GLU A 596 -35.37 -2.16 38.94
CA GLU A 596 -35.84 -2.11 40.34
C GLU A 596 -36.31 -0.70 40.77
N ASP A 597 -36.13 0.32 39.92
CA ASP A 597 -36.34 1.73 40.28
C ASP A 597 -37.58 2.40 39.63
N ASP A 598 -38.32 1.70 38.75
CA ASP A 598 -39.47 2.28 38.03
C ASP A 598 -40.85 2.01 38.67
N ASP A 599 -40.90 1.40 39.85
CA ASP A 599 -42.16 1.02 40.50
C ASP A 599 -42.78 2.13 41.39
N VAL A 600 -42.69 3.41 40.99
CA VAL A 600 -43.58 4.48 41.51
C VAL A 600 -43.80 5.58 40.45
N SER A 601 -44.77 5.39 39.57
CA SER A 601 -45.83 6.35 39.18
C SER A 601 -46.35 6.04 37.77
N GLY A 602 -47.61 5.61 37.70
CA GLY A 602 -48.25 5.22 36.44
C GLY A 602 -48.49 6.41 35.52
N VAL A 603 -48.03 6.28 34.27
CA VAL A 603 -48.68 6.76 33.06
C VAL A 603 -48.32 5.79 31.92
N ASP A 604 -49.34 5.31 31.21
CA ASP A 604 -49.28 4.30 30.14
C ASP A 604 -48.14 4.49 29.13
N ASN A 605 -47.33 3.43 28.97
CA ASN A 605 -46.54 3.17 27.77
C ASN A 605 -46.97 1.80 27.22
N THR A 606 -47.97 1.81 26.35
CA THR A 606 -48.29 0.66 25.49
C THR A 606 -47.43 0.70 24.23
N GLY A 607 -46.65 -0.37 24.03
CA GLY A 607 -46.32 -0.88 22.70
C GLY A 607 -44.95 -0.54 22.15
N PHE A 608 -43.94 -1.38 22.46
CA PHE A 608 -43.20 -2.15 21.46
C PHE A 608 -42.56 -3.33 22.21
N GLU A 609 -43.19 -4.51 22.07
CA GLU A 609 -42.69 -5.79 22.55
C GLU A 609 -41.46 -6.17 21.74
N GLU A 610 -40.34 -6.46 22.42
CA GLU A 610 -39.24 -7.24 21.89
C GLU A 610 -39.24 -8.56 22.69
N GLU A 611 -39.58 -9.66 22.01
CA GLU A 611 -39.68 -11.00 22.59
C GLU A 611 -38.33 -11.45 23.17
N ALA A 612 -38.19 -11.39 24.49
CA ALA A 612 -37.18 -12.12 25.22
C ALA A 612 -37.62 -13.58 25.36
N VAL A 613 -36.94 -14.48 24.64
CA VAL A 613 -37.06 -15.92 24.84
C VAL A 613 -36.48 -16.28 26.21
N ASP A 614 -37.37 -16.66 27.09
CA ASP A 614 -37.15 -17.06 28.48
C ASP A 614 -36.69 -18.53 28.52
N GLU A 615 -35.40 -18.81 28.75
CA GLU A 615 -34.94 -20.15 29.14
C GLU A 615 -34.25 -20.09 30.51
N LYS A 616 -35.05 -20.32 31.55
CA LYS A 616 -34.56 -20.77 32.86
C LYS A 616 -34.16 -22.25 32.77
N PRO A 617 -33.12 -22.68 33.51
CA PRO A 617 -32.64 -24.05 33.49
C PRO A 617 -33.59 -24.95 34.29
N LYS A 618 -33.99 -26.09 33.71
CA LYS A 618 -34.44 -27.26 34.47
C LYS A 618 -33.40 -28.36 34.28
N TYR A 619 -32.72 -28.67 35.39
CA TYR A 619 -31.90 -29.84 35.73
C TYR A 619 -30.97 -30.45 34.69
#